data_AF-A0A9N8EHW3-F1
#
_entry.id   AF-A0A9N8EHW3-F1
#
_cell.length_a   1.000
_cell.length_b   1.000
_cell.length_c   1.000
_cell.angle_alpha   90.00
_cell.angle_beta   90.00
_cell.angle_gamma   90.00
#
_symmetry.space_group_name_H-M   'P 1'
#
loop_
_entity.id
_entity.type
_entity.pdbx_description
1 polymer ?
#
loop_
_entity_poly.entity_id
_entity_poly.type
_entity_poly.pdbx_seq_one_letter_code
_entity_poly.pdbx_strand_id
1 'polypeptide(L)'
;MTTEAEELVSGSSGQGSSSSQQTSPEGLLSQAAKVWYYFLIRGIILLLLGVAFLCFPEETVTTVTILFGVMLLLEGLNAGAQMCALSNSDAHNPLGGAMAIFYFFLMVVNIGLGIALFAFPDTTAQVLLILVAVYFIAMGCVQILFVCCLQSGSTGLQQQQPGALICMLLGGALYVAFGMLMLDDLDHGIRFFAIFIGLVLMMFGMQIMCFACLLRAASGAIDRQNEFDEELKLKEPAKPDPDTSSSNGVEASEIV
;
A
#
# COMPACT_ATOMS: atom_id res chain seq x y z
N MET A 1 -71.48 15.68 -9.41
CA MET A 1 -71.92 16.59 -8.34
C MET A 1 -71.14 16.13 -7.11
N THR A 2 -69.90 16.59 -6.98
CA THR A 2 -69.49 17.69 -6.07
C THR A 2 -69.74 17.28 -4.61
N THR A 3 -68.84 17.36 -3.64
CA THR A 3 -67.49 17.89 -3.44
C THR A 3 -67.20 17.55 -1.95
N GLU A 4 -65.94 17.61 -1.51
CA GLU A 4 -65.52 17.73 -0.09
C GLU A 4 -65.57 16.51 0.84
N ALA A 5 -64.37 16.07 1.24
CA ALA A 5 -63.86 16.04 2.62
C ALA A 5 -62.70 15.02 2.65
N GLU A 6 -61.45 15.45 2.55
CA GLU A 6 -60.55 15.80 3.67
C GLU A 6 -60.11 14.59 4.53
N GLU A 7 -58.81 14.61 4.88
CA GLU A 7 -58.03 13.62 5.64
C GLU A 7 -57.61 12.38 4.82
N LEU A 8 -56.33 12.06 4.59
CA LEU A 8 -55.11 12.20 5.38
C LEU A 8 -53.93 12.40 4.40
N VAL A 9 -53.13 13.47 4.48
CA VAL A 9 -52.02 13.69 5.43
C VAL A 9 -51.05 12.51 5.49
N SER A 10 -49.76 12.86 5.38
CA SER A 10 -48.56 12.04 5.59
C SER A 10 -48.18 11.20 4.36
N GLY A 11 -47.11 11.44 3.64
CA GLY A 11 -45.87 12.12 3.97
C GLY A 11 -44.78 11.41 3.18
N SER A 12 -43.95 12.16 2.47
CA SER A 12 -42.57 11.78 2.10
C SER A 12 -42.05 12.79 1.08
N SER A 13 -41.85 14.02 1.56
CA SER A 13 -40.89 14.94 0.99
C SER A 13 -39.49 14.33 1.11
N GLY A 14 -38.69 14.45 0.06
CA GLY A 14 -37.23 14.41 0.19
C GLY A 14 -36.53 13.09 -0.17
N GLN A 15 -36.64 12.67 -1.43
CA GLN A 15 -35.57 11.87 -2.05
C GLN A 15 -34.60 12.83 -2.75
N GLY A 16 -33.89 13.60 -1.94
CA GLY A 16 -32.78 14.46 -2.35
C GLY A 16 -31.47 13.82 -1.92
N SER A 17 -30.51 13.78 -2.84
CA SER A 17 -29.09 13.42 -2.64
C SER A 17 -28.73 11.94 -2.40
N SER A 18 -28.79 11.16 -3.47
CA SER A 18 -27.67 10.26 -3.79
C SER A 18 -26.43 11.12 -4.08
N SER A 19 -25.80 11.64 -3.03
CA SER A 19 -24.49 12.26 -3.12
C SER A 19 -23.50 11.17 -3.46
N SER A 20 -23.07 11.18 -4.72
CA SER A 20 -21.78 10.63 -5.14
C SER A 20 -20.75 10.94 -4.06
N GLN A 21 -20.32 9.89 -3.34
CA GLN A 21 -19.16 9.91 -2.46
C GLN A 21 -17.93 10.24 -3.30
N GLN A 22 -17.77 11.52 -3.61
CA GLN A 22 -16.50 12.09 -3.98
C GLN A 22 -15.67 11.95 -2.71
N THR A 23 -14.81 10.93 -2.65
CA THR A 23 -13.85 10.74 -1.56
C THR A 23 -12.94 11.96 -1.55
N SER A 24 -13.37 13.02 -0.85
CA SER A 24 -12.59 14.23 -0.70
C SER A 24 -11.25 13.79 -0.09
N PRO A 25 -10.09 14.30 -0.57
CA PRO A 25 -8.76 13.89 -0.07
C PRO A 25 -8.67 13.94 1.47
N GLU A 26 -9.44 14.85 2.05
CA GLU A 26 -9.62 15.08 3.48
C GLU A 26 -10.23 13.86 4.22
N GLY A 27 -11.21 13.20 3.60
CA GLY A 27 -11.84 11.98 4.14
C GLY A 27 -10.97 10.73 4.05
N LEU A 28 -10.08 10.65 3.05
CA LEU A 28 -9.12 9.56 2.94
C LEU A 28 -7.98 9.71 3.97
N LEU A 29 -7.52 10.94 4.18
CA LEU A 29 -6.51 11.25 5.19
C LEU A 29 -7.02 11.00 6.61
N SER A 30 -8.29 11.30 6.91
CA SER A 30 -8.87 11.02 8.22
C SER A 30 -9.01 9.51 8.51
N GLN A 31 -9.37 8.71 7.49
CA GLN A 31 -9.40 7.24 7.62
C GLN A 31 -8.00 6.65 7.78
N ALA A 32 -7.02 7.12 6.99
CA ALA A 32 -5.62 6.70 7.11
C ALA A 32 -5.01 7.06 8.48
N ALA A 33 -5.38 8.23 9.01
CA ALA A 33 -4.92 8.67 10.34
C ALA A 33 -5.53 7.85 11.48
N LYS A 34 -6.66 7.15 11.26
CA LYS A 34 -7.28 6.24 12.24
C LYS A 34 -6.55 4.90 12.35
N VAL A 35 -5.90 4.46 11.27
CA VAL A 35 -5.06 3.24 11.22
C VAL A 35 -3.56 3.51 11.45
N TRP A 36 -3.20 4.68 11.99
CA TRP A 36 -1.80 5.05 12.28
C TRP A 36 -1.03 4.00 13.09
N TYR A 37 -1.71 3.28 13.98
CA TYR A 37 -1.11 2.25 14.83
C TYR A 37 -0.57 1.06 14.03
N TYR A 38 -1.22 0.67 12.93
CA TYR A 38 -0.77 -0.42 12.06
C TYR A 38 0.58 -0.09 11.42
N PHE A 39 0.74 1.16 10.96
CA PHE A 39 2.00 1.63 10.40
C PHE A 39 3.10 1.66 11.46
N LEU A 40 2.79 2.10 12.68
CA LEU A 40 3.76 2.16 13.77
C LEU A 40 4.24 0.76 14.19
N ILE A 41 3.32 -0.19 14.40
CA ILE A 41 3.67 -1.58 14.73
C ILE A 41 4.51 -2.19 13.61
N ARG A 42 4.10 -2.00 12.35
CA ARG A 42 4.85 -2.50 11.20
C ARG A 42 6.27 -1.91 11.15
N GLY A 43 6.43 -0.61 11.40
CA GLY A 43 7.74 0.04 11.48
C GLY A 43 8.63 -0.53 12.57
N ILE A 44 8.08 -0.77 13.79
CA ILE A 44 8.81 -1.43 14.88
C ILE A 44 9.25 -2.84 14.49
N ILE A 45 8.36 -3.64 13.90
CA ILE A 45 8.68 -5.01 13.47
C ILE A 45 9.82 -4.98 12.46
N LEU A 46 9.77 -4.10 11.45
CA LEU A 46 10.84 -3.97 10.46
C LEU A 46 12.17 -3.53 11.09
N LEU A 47 12.12 -2.64 12.08
CA LEU A 47 13.32 -2.16 12.77
C LEU A 47 13.96 -3.26 13.62
N LEU A 48 13.16 -4.01 14.39
CA LEU A 48 13.63 -5.16 15.15
C LEU A 48 14.18 -6.26 14.23
N LEU A 49 13.51 -6.51 13.11
CA LEU A 49 13.99 -7.44 12.10
C LEU A 49 15.33 -6.97 11.50
N GLY A 50 15.46 -5.68 11.18
CA GLY A 50 16.72 -5.09 10.72
C GLY A 50 17.86 -5.26 11.74
N VAL A 51 17.60 -5.02 13.03
CA VAL A 51 18.59 -5.29 14.11
C VAL A 51 18.97 -6.77 14.14
N ALA A 52 17.99 -7.68 14.05
CA ALA A 52 18.24 -9.12 14.09
C ALA A 52 19.15 -9.57 12.94
N PHE A 53 18.92 -9.06 11.73
CA PHE A 53 19.77 -9.32 10.56
C PHE A 53 21.22 -8.83 10.75
N LEU A 54 21.42 -7.71 11.45
CA LEU A 54 22.76 -7.16 11.75
C LEU A 54 23.47 -7.97 12.84
N CYS A 55 22.76 -8.44 13.86
CA CYS A 55 23.34 -9.17 14.99
C CYS A 55 23.60 -10.65 14.70
N PHE A 56 22.78 -11.29 13.87
CA PHE A 56 22.81 -12.74 13.63
C PHE A 56 22.77 -13.08 12.13
N PRO A 57 23.80 -12.72 11.34
CA PRO A 57 23.76 -12.90 9.89
C PRO A 57 23.61 -14.37 9.47
N GLU A 58 24.20 -15.33 10.18
CA GLU A 58 24.14 -16.76 9.81
C GLU A 58 22.80 -17.41 10.19
N GLU A 59 22.34 -17.25 11.44
CA GLU A 59 21.07 -17.83 11.91
C GLU A 59 19.84 -17.22 11.22
N THR A 60 19.97 -15.97 10.78
CA THR A 60 18.91 -15.27 10.05
C THR A 60 18.66 -15.93 8.69
N VAL A 61 19.68 -16.49 8.03
CA VAL A 61 19.52 -17.12 6.72
C VAL A 61 18.65 -18.37 6.80
N THR A 62 18.85 -19.19 7.83
CA THR A 62 18.00 -20.36 8.09
C THR A 62 16.58 -19.93 8.41
N THR A 63 16.42 -18.92 9.27
CA THR A 63 15.10 -18.40 9.67
C THR A 63 14.34 -17.82 8.48
N VAL A 64 15.02 -17.03 7.64
CA VAL A 64 14.45 -16.41 6.44
C VAL A 64 14.12 -17.47 5.41
N THR A 65 14.97 -18.48 5.22
CA THR A 65 14.67 -19.61 4.32
C THR A 65 13.40 -20.34 4.78
N ILE A 66 13.25 -20.63 6.07
CA ILE A 66 12.02 -21.25 6.59
C ILE A 66 10.81 -20.34 6.36
N LEU A 67 10.93 -19.05 6.69
CA LEU A 67 9.86 -18.07 6.52
C LEU A 67 9.46 -17.93 5.05
N PHE A 68 10.45 -17.90 4.15
CA PHE A 68 10.25 -17.84 2.70
C PHE A 68 9.63 -19.13 2.17
N GLY A 69 10.00 -20.30 2.70
CA GLY A 69 9.35 -21.57 2.41
C GLY A 69 7.86 -21.54 2.75
N VAL A 70 7.49 -21.01 3.92
CA VAL A 70 6.08 -20.82 4.31
C VAL A 70 5.37 -19.83 3.36
N MET A 71 6.02 -18.73 3.02
CA MET A 71 5.45 -17.74 2.09
C MET A 71 5.23 -18.32 0.68
N LEU A 72 6.16 -19.13 0.17
CA LEU A 72 6.01 -19.83 -1.12
C LEU A 72 4.84 -20.82 -1.10
N LEU A 73 4.60 -21.50 0.03
CA LEU A 73 3.42 -22.34 0.19
C LEU A 73 2.12 -21.52 0.16
N LEU A 74 2.11 -20.34 0.82
CA LEU A 74 0.96 -19.43 0.79
C LEU A 74 0.73 -18.84 -0.62
N GLU A 75 1.78 -18.48 -1.34
CA GLU A 75 1.68 -18.05 -2.74
C GLU A 75 1.20 -19.16 -3.66
N GLY A 76 1.69 -20.40 -3.48
CA GLY A 76 1.18 -21.57 -4.19
C GLY A 76 -0.32 -21.79 -3.95
N LEU A 77 -0.77 -21.61 -2.71
CA LEU A 77 -2.19 -21.71 -2.35
C LEU A 77 -3.02 -20.58 -3.00
N ASN A 78 -2.51 -19.35 -2.99
CA ASN A 78 -3.15 -18.21 -3.65
C ASN A 78 -3.21 -18.38 -5.19
N ALA A 79 -2.17 -18.95 -5.80
CA ALA A 79 -2.15 -19.30 -7.22
C ALA A 79 -3.20 -20.37 -7.54
N GLY A 80 -3.36 -21.38 -6.67
CA GLY A 80 -4.43 -22.37 -6.77
C GLY A 80 -5.83 -21.76 -6.62
N ALA A 81 -6.02 -20.83 -5.70
CA ALA A 81 -7.28 -20.11 -5.54
C ALA A 81 -7.63 -19.26 -6.78
N GLN A 82 -6.64 -18.59 -7.37
CA GLN A 82 -6.79 -17.83 -8.62
C GLN A 82 -7.11 -18.75 -9.80
N MET A 83 -6.50 -19.94 -9.87
CA MET A 83 -6.84 -20.97 -10.86
C MET A 83 -8.31 -21.40 -10.74
N CYS A 84 -8.82 -21.67 -9.54
CA CYS A 84 -10.22 -22.03 -9.34
C CYS A 84 -11.18 -20.88 -9.70
N ALA A 85 -10.79 -19.63 -9.42
CA ALA A 85 -11.57 -18.45 -9.79
C ALA A 85 -11.63 -18.25 -11.31
N LEU A 86 -10.52 -18.47 -12.02
CA LEU A 86 -10.45 -18.36 -13.48
C LEU A 86 -11.14 -19.54 -14.19
N SER A 87 -11.12 -20.74 -13.60
CA SER A 87 -11.81 -21.91 -14.14
C SER A 87 -13.34 -21.78 -14.14
N ASN A 88 -13.90 -20.90 -13.31
CA ASN A 88 -15.34 -20.63 -13.23
C ASN A 88 -15.80 -19.46 -14.13
N SER A 89 -14.89 -18.65 -14.66
CA SER A 89 -15.20 -17.51 -15.54
C SER A 89 -14.95 -17.88 -17.00
N ASP A 90 -16.00 -18.35 -17.67
CA ASP A 90 -16.18 -18.47 -19.12
C ASP A 90 -15.08 -19.22 -19.93
N ALA A 91 -15.41 -20.47 -20.25
CA ALA A 91 -14.63 -21.43 -21.05
C ALA A 91 -14.38 -21.04 -22.53
N HIS A 92 -14.74 -19.82 -22.96
CA HIS A 92 -14.71 -19.44 -24.38
C HIS A 92 -13.53 -18.52 -24.78
N ASN A 93 -12.69 -18.10 -23.82
CA ASN A 93 -11.49 -17.32 -24.08
C ASN A 93 -10.24 -18.22 -24.13
N PRO A 94 -9.57 -18.38 -25.29
CA PRO A 94 -8.36 -19.20 -25.39
C PRO A 94 -7.19 -18.66 -24.53
N LEU A 95 -7.22 -17.37 -24.17
CA LEU A 95 -6.28 -16.78 -23.21
C LEU A 95 -6.47 -17.30 -21.77
N GLY A 96 -7.70 -17.63 -21.36
CA GLY A 96 -8.01 -18.10 -20.00
C GLY A 96 -7.41 -19.48 -19.71
N GLY A 97 -7.45 -20.38 -20.69
CA GLY A 97 -6.86 -21.73 -20.58
C GLY A 97 -5.33 -21.71 -20.49
N ALA A 98 -4.67 -20.86 -21.28
CA ALA A 98 -3.21 -20.69 -21.23
C ALA A 98 -2.75 -20.09 -19.89
N MET A 99 -3.50 -19.10 -19.37
CA MET A 99 -3.22 -18.52 -18.06
C MET A 99 -3.46 -19.53 -16.93
N ALA A 100 -4.51 -20.34 -17.00
CA ALA A 100 -4.78 -21.40 -16.02
C ALA A 100 -3.67 -22.47 -15.99
N ILE A 101 -3.15 -22.89 -17.16
CA ILE A 101 -2.00 -23.81 -17.26
C ILE A 101 -0.74 -23.19 -16.63
N PHE A 102 -0.53 -21.90 -16.84
CA PHE A 102 0.60 -21.15 -16.29
C PHE A 102 0.52 -21.09 -14.76
N TYR A 103 -0.64 -20.75 -14.20
CA TYR A 103 -0.85 -20.73 -12.74
C TYR A 103 -0.73 -22.12 -12.10
N PHE A 104 -1.17 -23.19 -12.79
CA PHE A 104 -0.99 -24.56 -12.32
C PHE A 104 0.50 -24.93 -12.23
N PHE A 105 1.27 -24.63 -13.28
CA PHE A 105 2.72 -24.85 -13.25
C PHE A 105 3.38 -24.03 -12.15
N LEU A 106 2.98 -22.77 -11.99
CA LEU A 106 3.46 -21.89 -10.92
C LEU A 106 3.16 -22.48 -9.53
N MET A 107 1.96 -23.03 -9.31
CA MET A 107 1.59 -23.68 -8.05
C MET A 107 2.51 -24.88 -7.76
N VAL A 108 2.69 -25.78 -8.73
CA VAL A 108 3.53 -26.98 -8.57
C VAL A 108 4.98 -26.60 -8.29
N VAL A 109 5.52 -25.62 -9.04
CA VAL A 109 6.89 -25.13 -8.84
C VAL A 109 7.03 -24.49 -7.46
N ASN A 110 6.11 -23.61 -7.04
CA ASN A 110 6.20 -22.95 -5.74
C ASN A 110 6.09 -23.93 -4.56
N ILE A 111 5.20 -24.93 -4.65
CA ILE A 111 5.08 -25.96 -3.61
C ILE A 111 6.33 -26.85 -3.58
N GLY A 112 6.83 -27.28 -4.75
CA GLY A 112 8.05 -28.08 -4.85
C GLY A 112 9.27 -27.34 -4.29
N LEU A 113 9.38 -26.05 -4.61
CA LEU A 113 10.42 -25.18 -4.09
C LEU A 113 10.28 -25.01 -2.57
N GLY A 114 9.08 -24.74 -2.06
CA GLY A 114 8.82 -24.64 -0.62
C GLY A 114 9.21 -25.90 0.15
N ILE A 115 8.92 -27.09 -0.37
CA ILE A 115 9.33 -28.37 0.23
C ILE A 115 10.86 -28.54 0.17
N ALA A 116 11.49 -28.18 -0.95
CA ALA A 116 12.94 -28.23 -1.09
C ALA A 116 13.66 -27.31 -0.09
N LEU A 117 13.10 -26.12 0.19
CA LEU A 117 13.61 -25.20 1.21
C LEU A 117 13.64 -25.83 2.61
N PHE A 118 12.66 -26.68 2.95
CA PHE A 118 12.64 -27.39 4.24
C PHE A 118 13.59 -28.59 4.29
N ALA A 119 13.79 -29.28 3.17
CA ALA A 119 14.64 -30.47 3.11
C ALA A 119 16.15 -30.13 3.14
N PHE A 120 16.54 -29.01 2.51
CA PHE A 120 17.94 -28.61 2.37
C PHE A 120 18.11 -27.10 2.60
N PRO A 121 17.99 -26.60 3.85
CA PRO A 121 18.00 -25.17 4.12
C PRO A 121 19.31 -24.49 3.69
N ASP A 122 20.44 -25.14 3.90
CA ASP A 122 21.77 -24.59 3.61
C ASP A 122 22.03 -24.44 2.11
N THR A 123 21.85 -25.53 1.35
CA THR A 123 22.00 -25.53 -0.12
C THR A 123 20.98 -24.60 -0.77
N THR A 124 19.76 -24.52 -0.22
CA THR A 124 18.73 -23.67 -0.82
C THR A 124 19.00 -22.19 -0.59
N ALA A 125 19.57 -21.80 0.55
CA ALA A 125 20.01 -20.44 0.79
C ALA A 125 21.04 -19.98 -0.24
N GLN A 126 22.02 -20.85 -0.56
CA GLN A 126 23.01 -20.61 -1.60
C GLN A 126 22.36 -20.44 -2.99
N VAL A 127 21.41 -21.30 -3.35
CA VAL A 127 20.69 -21.19 -4.63
C VAL A 127 19.86 -19.91 -4.71
N LEU A 128 19.17 -19.52 -3.63
CA LEU A 128 18.46 -18.25 -3.55
C LEU A 128 19.43 -17.07 -3.73
N LEU A 129 20.60 -17.11 -3.11
CA LEU A 129 21.60 -16.06 -3.26
C LEU A 129 22.05 -15.92 -4.73
N ILE A 130 22.31 -17.03 -5.41
CA ILE A 130 22.66 -17.03 -6.83
C ILE A 130 21.52 -16.41 -7.65
N LEU A 131 20.26 -16.79 -7.38
CA LEU A 131 19.10 -16.26 -8.08
C LEU A 131 18.97 -14.74 -7.89
N VAL A 132 19.19 -14.27 -6.66
CA VAL A 132 19.23 -12.82 -6.33
C VAL A 132 20.40 -12.15 -7.05
N ALA A 133 21.60 -12.72 -7.05
CA ALA A 133 22.76 -12.16 -7.74
C ALA A 133 22.52 -12.02 -9.25
N VAL A 134 21.96 -13.05 -9.88
CA VAL A 134 21.55 -13.03 -11.30
C VAL A 134 20.50 -11.95 -11.55
N TYR A 135 19.52 -11.80 -10.66
CA TYR A 135 18.52 -10.72 -10.75
C TYR A 135 19.16 -9.32 -10.68
N PHE A 136 20.10 -9.10 -9.76
CA PHE A 136 20.81 -7.82 -9.65
C PHE A 136 21.63 -7.52 -10.91
N ILE A 137 22.31 -8.52 -11.48
CA ILE A 137 23.03 -8.38 -12.75
C ILE A 137 22.05 -8.04 -13.88
N ALA A 138 20.94 -8.77 -14.00
CA ALA A 138 19.93 -8.53 -15.03
C ALA A 138 19.34 -7.12 -14.94
N MET A 139 18.97 -6.68 -13.74
CA MET A 139 18.44 -5.33 -13.51
C MET A 139 19.48 -4.25 -13.81
N GLY A 140 20.75 -4.46 -13.41
CA GLY A 140 21.84 -3.57 -13.76
C GLY A 140 22.05 -3.45 -15.27
N CYS A 141 22.02 -4.58 -15.99
CA CYS A 141 22.09 -4.60 -17.45
C CYS A 141 20.90 -3.87 -18.09
N VAL A 142 19.67 -4.14 -17.65
CA VAL A 142 18.46 -3.45 -18.16
C VAL A 142 18.56 -1.94 -17.93
N GLN A 143 19.06 -1.51 -16.77
CA GLN A 143 19.22 -0.09 -16.46
C GLN A 143 20.25 0.58 -17.37
N ILE A 144 21.37 -0.08 -17.66
CA ILE A 144 22.39 0.40 -18.60
C ILE A 144 21.80 0.48 -20.02
N LEU A 145 21.10 -0.57 -20.47
CA LEU A 145 20.44 -0.61 -21.77
C LEU A 145 19.37 0.47 -21.91
N PHE A 146 18.62 0.75 -20.84
CA PHE A 146 17.63 1.81 -20.81
C PHE A 146 18.28 3.19 -21.02
N VAL A 147 19.41 3.46 -20.37
CA VAL A 147 20.20 4.69 -20.60
C VAL A 147 20.69 4.77 -22.05
N CYS A 148 21.21 3.68 -22.62
CA CYS A 148 21.66 3.65 -24.01
C CYS A 148 20.51 3.86 -25.02
N CYS A 149 19.34 3.30 -24.72
CA CYS A 149 18.14 3.47 -25.53
C CYS A 149 17.64 4.92 -25.50
N LEU A 150 17.61 5.54 -24.31
CA LEU A 150 17.25 6.95 -24.13
C LEU A 150 18.21 7.91 -24.82
N GLN A 151 19.50 7.55 -24.94
CA GLN A 151 20.47 8.35 -25.68
C GLN A 151 20.30 8.25 -27.20
N SER A 152 19.77 7.12 -27.69
CA SER A 152 19.62 6.86 -29.13
C SER A 152 18.29 7.36 -29.70
N GLY A 153 17.24 7.42 -28.87
CA GLY A 153 15.95 8.00 -29.24
C GLY A 153 15.89 9.47 -28.88
N SER A 154 15.76 10.36 -29.87
CA SER A 154 15.67 11.84 -29.76
C SER A 154 14.46 12.39 -28.97
N THR A 155 14.09 11.76 -27.87
CA THR A 155 13.01 12.18 -26.96
C THR A 155 13.54 13.30 -26.07
N GLY A 156 13.00 14.51 -26.23
CA GLY A 156 13.45 15.77 -25.61
C GLY A 156 13.47 15.86 -24.08
N LEU A 157 13.40 14.75 -23.35
CA LEU A 157 13.66 14.69 -21.91
C LEU A 157 15.15 14.75 -21.55
N GLN A 158 16.04 14.68 -22.55
CA GLN A 158 17.50 14.74 -22.37
C GLN A 158 18.00 16.05 -21.73
N GLN A 159 17.21 17.14 -21.81
CA GLN A 159 17.67 18.47 -21.42
C GLN A 159 17.41 18.84 -19.96
N GLN A 160 16.58 18.10 -19.22
CA GLN A 160 16.18 18.59 -17.89
C GLN A 160 17.10 18.18 -16.74
N GLN A 161 17.80 17.03 -16.74
CA GLN A 161 18.78 16.69 -15.69
C GLN A 161 19.88 15.72 -16.15
N PRO A 162 21.07 16.19 -16.59
CA PRO A 162 22.20 15.31 -16.91
C PRO A 162 22.70 14.50 -15.70
N GLY A 163 22.50 15.03 -14.49
CA GLY A 163 22.83 14.32 -13.24
C GLY A 163 22.05 13.02 -13.08
N ALA A 164 20.77 12.98 -13.50
CA ALA A 164 19.93 11.80 -13.35
C ALA A 164 20.42 10.62 -14.23
N LEU A 165 20.91 10.91 -15.45
CA LEU A 165 21.44 9.89 -16.36
C LEU A 165 22.75 9.30 -15.82
N ILE A 166 23.65 10.14 -15.29
CA ILE A 166 24.88 9.67 -14.63
C ILE A 166 24.56 8.85 -13.38
N CYS A 167 23.59 9.28 -12.56
CA CYS A 167 23.16 8.52 -11.39
C CYS A 167 22.56 7.16 -11.78
N MET A 168 21.77 7.08 -12.86
CA MET A 168 21.23 5.82 -13.36
C MET A 168 22.31 4.89 -13.91
N LEU A 169 23.27 5.41 -14.68
CA LEU A 169 24.37 4.59 -15.20
C LEU A 169 25.25 4.05 -14.07
N LEU A 170 25.59 4.91 -13.10
CA LEU A 170 26.34 4.53 -11.91
C LEU A 170 25.55 3.52 -11.07
N GLY A 171 24.24 3.72 -10.93
CA GLY A 171 23.33 2.77 -10.29
C GLY A 171 23.38 1.40 -10.99
N GLY A 172 23.18 1.36 -12.31
CA GLY A 172 23.20 0.12 -13.08
C GLY A 172 24.55 -0.60 -12.98
N ALA A 173 25.65 0.13 -13.07
CA ALA A 173 26.99 -0.41 -12.87
C ALA A 173 27.19 -0.96 -11.44
N LEU A 174 26.67 -0.28 -10.42
CA LEU A 174 26.72 -0.74 -9.03
C LEU A 174 25.89 -2.00 -8.82
N TYR A 175 24.72 -2.12 -9.46
CA TYR A 175 23.90 -3.33 -9.44
C TYR A 175 24.64 -4.53 -10.04
N VAL A 176 25.30 -4.36 -11.19
CA VAL A 176 26.12 -5.42 -11.80
C VAL A 176 27.31 -5.77 -10.91
N ALA A 177 28.03 -4.77 -10.38
CA ALA A 177 29.16 -4.99 -9.50
C ALA A 177 28.75 -5.71 -8.21
N PHE A 178 27.61 -5.34 -7.62
CA PHE A 178 27.05 -5.99 -6.43
C PHE A 178 26.68 -7.45 -6.73
N GLY A 179 26.02 -7.71 -7.86
CA GLY A 179 25.67 -9.07 -8.27
C GLY A 179 26.90 -9.94 -8.56
N MET A 180 27.95 -9.38 -9.18
CA MET A 180 29.22 -10.08 -9.39
C MET A 180 29.93 -10.38 -8.05
N LEU A 181 29.98 -9.40 -7.14
CA LEU A 181 30.59 -9.55 -5.81
C LEU A 181 29.94 -10.69 -5.01
N MET A 182 28.64 -10.92 -5.18
CA MET A 182 27.93 -12.03 -4.53
C MET A 182 28.30 -13.41 -5.10
N LEU A 183 28.74 -13.48 -6.37
CA LEU A 183 29.08 -14.74 -7.03
C LEU A 183 30.53 -15.17 -6.82
N ASP A 184 31.41 -14.24 -6.43
CA ASP A 184 32.83 -14.52 -6.18
C ASP A 184 33.02 -15.50 -5.01
N ASP A 185 32.25 -15.32 -3.94
CA ASP A 185 32.25 -16.21 -2.78
C ASP A 185 30.86 -16.17 -2.14
N LEU A 186 30.15 -17.30 -2.24
CA LEU A 186 28.76 -17.41 -1.81
C LEU A 186 28.62 -17.26 -0.28
N ASP A 187 29.62 -17.72 0.48
CA ASP A 187 29.61 -17.64 1.94
C ASP A 187 29.79 -16.19 2.41
N HIS A 188 30.69 -15.45 1.76
CA HIS A 188 30.85 -14.01 2.00
C HIS A 188 29.65 -13.21 1.48
N GLY A 189 29.10 -13.60 0.33
CA GLY A 189 27.92 -12.99 -0.27
C GLY A 189 26.70 -13.05 0.63
N ILE A 190 26.45 -14.19 1.30
CA ILE A 190 25.37 -14.35 2.28
C ILE A 190 25.50 -13.34 3.43
N ARG A 191 26.69 -13.24 4.04
CA ARG A 191 26.94 -12.32 5.16
C ARG A 191 26.79 -10.85 4.72
N PHE A 192 27.34 -10.50 3.57
CA PHE A 192 27.24 -9.14 3.03
C PHE A 192 25.79 -8.77 2.72
N PHE A 193 25.04 -9.69 2.12
CA PHE A 193 23.63 -9.52 1.84
C PHE A 193 22.79 -9.33 3.09
N ALA A 194 23.04 -10.13 4.14
CA ALA A 194 22.34 -10.03 5.42
C ALA A 194 22.53 -8.65 6.08
N ILE A 195 23.75 -8.12 6.06
CA ILE A 195 24.05 -6.78 6.58
C ILE A 195 23.37 -5.71 5.71
N PHE A 196 23.47 -5.84 4.38
CA PHE A 196 22.87 -4.90 3.44
C PHE A 196 21.34 -4.84 3.60
N ILE A 197 20.66 -5.99 3.64
CA ILE A 197 19.22 -6.04 3.80
C ILE A 197 18.79 -5.55 5.20
N GLY A 198 19.58 -5.83 6.24
CA GLY A 198 19.32 -5.31 7.58
C GLY A 198 19.41 -3.78 7.65
N LEU A 199 20.38 -3.16 6.95
CA LEU A 199 20.49 -1.71 6.81
C LEU A 199 19.30 -1.11 6.03
N VAL A 200 18.89 -1.77 4.95
CA VAL A 200 17.70 -1.36 4.17
C VAL A 200 16.43 -1.44 5.02
N LEU A 201 16.25 -2.53 5.79
CA LEU A 201 15.12 -2.71 6.70
C LEU A 201 15.11 -1.66 7.82
N MET A 202 16.29 -1.31 8.37
CA MET A 202 16.45 -0.20 9.31
C MET A 202 15.97 1.13 8.72
N MET A 203 16.42 1.47 7.50
CA MET A 203 16.00 2.70 6.82
C MET A 203 14.50 2.71 6.55
N PHE A 204 13.93 1.61 6.05
CA PHE A 204 12.49 1.49 5.80
C PHE A 204 11.67 1.55 7.09
N GLY A 205 12.11 0.87 8.15
CA GLY A 205 11.47 0.91 9.47
C GLY A 205 11.42 2.33 10.02
N MET A 206 12.53 3.07 9.91
CA MET A 206 12.60 4.47 10.31
C MET A 206 11.67 5.36 9.48
N GLN A 207 11.64 5.18 8.16
CA GLN A 207 10.75 5.93 7.26
C GLN A 207 9.27 5.71 7.62
N ILE A 208 8.87 4.47 7.88
CA ILE A 208 7.49 4.11 8.25
C ILE A 208 7.14 4.66 9.64
N MET A 209 8.08 4.61 10.60
CA MET A 209 7.89 5.25 11.91
C MET A 209 7.65 6.76 11.78
N CYS A 210 8.47 7.46 11.00
CA CYS A 210 8.30 8.89 10.74
C CYS A 210 6.92 9.18 10.11
N PHE A 211 6.50 8.36 9.15
CA PHE A 211 5.19 8.50 8.51
C PHE A 211 4.03 8.26 9.49
N ALA A 212 4.16 7.27 10.38
CA ALA A 212 3.17 6.99 11.41
C ALA A 212 3.06 8.14 12.43
N CYS A 213 4.18 8.75 12.81
CA CYS A 213 4.19 9.94 13.66
C CYS A 213 3.50 11.14 12.99
N LEU A 214 3.74 11.32 11.67
CA LEU A 214 3.08 12.37 10.89
C LEU A 214 1.56 12.16 10.83
N LEU A 215 1.10 10.93 10.61
CA LEU A 215 -0.32 10.59 10.63
C LEU A 215 -0.96 10.81 12.01
N ARG A 216 -0.24 10.48 13.10
CA ARG A 216 -0.70 10.75 14.48
C ARG A 216 -0.79 12.25 14.78
N ALA A 217 0.14 13.05 14.26
CA ALA A 217 0.08 14.51 14.41
C ALA A 217 -1.13 15.09 13.64
N ALA A 218 -1.44 14.56 12.46
CA ALA A 218 -2.60 14.96 11.66
C ALA A 218 -3.94 14.58 12.32
N SER A 219 -4.07 13.38 12.91
CA SER A 219 -5.31 12.99 13.61
C SER A 219 -5.63 13.90 14.80
N GLY A 220 -4.60 14.26 15.59
CA GLY A 220 -4.78 15.16 16.74
C GLY A 220 -5.12 16.61 16.38
N ALA A 221 -4.83 17.04 15.14
CA ALA A 221 -5.26 18.35 14.66
C ALA A 221 -6.74 18.36 14.26
N ILE A 222 -7.20 17.28 13.61
CA ILE A 222 -8.60 17.11 13.18
C ILE A 222 -9.54 16.99 14.38
N ASP A 223 -9.15 16.22 15.41
CA ASP A 223 -9.98 16.01 16.60
C ASP A 223 -10.26 17.33 17.33
N ARG A 224 -9.22 18.18 17.45
CA ARG A 224 -9.35 19.53 18.04
C ARG A 224 -10.22 20.46 17.21
N GLN A 225 -10.18 20.36 15.88
CA GLN A 225 -11.02 21.18 15.02
C GLN A 225 -12.50 20.79 15.15
N ASN A 226 -12.80 19.49 15.19
CA ASN A 226 -14.17 19.00 15.39
C ASN A 226 -14.75 19.46 16.73
N GLU A 227 -13.95 19.42 17.80
CA GLU A 227 -14.37 19.89 19.13
C GLU A 227 -14.68 21.41 19.12
N PHE A 228 -13.88 22.19 18.38
CA PHE A 228 -14.10 23.62 18.19
C PHE A 228 -15.38 23.92 17.38
N ASP A 229 -15.66 23.14 16.35
CA ASP A 229 -16.85 23.27 15.51
C ASP A 229 -18.12 22.88 16.28
N GLU A 230 -18.06 21.89 17.17
CA GLU A 230 -19.16 21.55 18.09
C GLU A 230 -19.41 22.68 19.11
N GLU A 231 -18.37 23.24 19.71
CA GLU A 231 -18.50 24.38 20.63
C GLU A 231 -19.15 25.60 19.95
N LEU A 232 -18.79 25.87 18.69
CA LEU A 232 -19.39 26.95 17.90
C LEU A 232 -20.88 26.70 17.61
N LYS A 233 -21.26 25.48 17.25
CA LYS A 233 -22.66 25.11 17.02
C LYS A 233 -23.53 25.23 18.27
N LEU A 234 -22.98 24.92 19.45
CA LEU A 234 -23.69 25.08 20.72
C LEU A 234 -23.86 26.56 21.11
N LYS A 235 -23.04 27.45 20.55
CA LYS A 235 -23.01 28.88 20.86
C LYS A 235 -23.76 29.74 19.84
N GLU A 236 -24.09 29.19 18.68
CA GLU A 236 -25.02 29.83 17.74
C GLU A 236 -26.44 29.82 18.34
N PRO A 237 -27.07 30.99 18.53
CA PRO A 237 -28.45 31.04 18.99
C PRO A 237 -29.36 30.39 17.95
N ALA A 238 -30.26 29.52 18.41
CA ALA A 238 -31.22 28.80 17.57
C ALA A 238 -31.86 29.75 16.55
N LYS A 239 -31.73 29.42 15.25
CA LYS A 239 -32.32 30.18 14.16
C LYS A 239 -33.82 30.39 14.48
N PRO A 240 -34.33 31.63 14.54
CA PRO A 240 -35.72 31.84 14.86
C PRO A 240 -36.59 31.20 13.78
N ASP A 241 -37.59 30.43 14.22
CA ASP A 241 -38.58 29.81 13.35
C ASP A 241 -39.22 30.89 12.46
N PRO A 242 -39.33 30.67 11.15
CA PRO A 242 -39.87 31.68 10.22
C PRO A 242 -41.36 32.01 10.45
N ASP A 243 -42.04 31.36 11.39
CA ASP A 243 -43.50 31.37 11.48
C ASP A 243 -44.09 32.39 12.48
N THR A 244 -43.28 33.11 13.26
CA THR A 244 -43.82 34.01 14.32
C THR A 244 -44.05 35.48 13.92
N SER A 245 -44.00 35.84 12.64
CA SER A 245 -44.19 37.25 12.21
C SER A 245 -45.62 37.64 11.78
N SER A 246 -46.62 36.78 11.97
CA SER A 246 -48.01 37.09 11.58
C SER A 246 -49.02 36.77 12.67
N SER A 247 -49.00 37.51 13.78
CA SER A 247 -50.21 37.74 14.58
C SER A 247 -50.00 38.82 15.64
N ASN A 248 -51.02 39.62 15.89
CA ASN A 248 -51.17 40.59 16.97
C ASN A 248 -50.58 41.98 16.74
N GLY A 249 -51.07 42.62 15.68
CA GLY A 249 -51.30 44.06 15.66
C GLY A 249 -52.79 44.35 15.63
N VAL A 250 -53.51 44.25 16.76
CA VAL A 250 -54.85 44.84 16.98
C VAL A 250 -55.05 45.02 18.49
N GLU A 251 -55.68 46.15 18.89
CA GLU A 251 -56.14 46.55 20.23
C GLU A 251 -55.06 47.17 21.15
N ALA A 252 -55.20 48.36 21.73
CA ALA A 252 -56.34 49.25 21.90
C ALA A 252 -55.89 50.72 22.06
N SER A 253 -56.57 51.60 21.32
CA SER A 253 -56.87 52.98 21.72
C SER A 253 -58.10 52.99 22.64
N GLU A 254 -58.28 54.06 23.43
CA GLU A 254 -59.18 54.20 24.61
C GLU A 254 -58.49 53.64 25.86
N ILE A 255 -58.26 54.38 26.96
CA ILE A 255 -59.15 55.29 27.69
C ILE A 255 -58.29 56.33 28.46
N VAL A 256 -58.83 57.56 28.56
CA VAL A 256 -58.45 58.75 29.37
C VAL A 256 -57.40 59.70 28.81
#